data_AF-A0A8J4R4L3-F1
#
_entry.id   AF-A0A8J4R4L3-F1
#
_cell.length_a   1.000
_cell.length_b   1.000
_cell.length_c   1.000
_cell.angle_alpha   90.00
_cell.angle_beta   90.00
_cell.angle_gamma   90.00
#
_symmetry.space_group_name_H-M   'P 1'
#
loop_
_entity.id
_entity.type
_entity.pdbx_description
1 polymer ?
#
loop_
_entity_poly.entity_id
_entity_poly.type
_entity_poly.pdbx_seq_one_letter_code
_entity_poly.pdbx_strand_id
1 'polypeptide(L)'
;MELRHQNFKGALELMRRATAEPSVEVKRRVAADGIEPVQIKLYRSLKLWTFYVYLEESLGNLESTRIVYKQILDLRTATPQIILNYAFLLEEHKYFEDAFKAYERERARELFEHAVETAPADAVKPLYLQYAKLEEDYGLAKRAMKVYDQATKAVPNNEKLSMYEIYIA
;
A
#
# COMPACT_ATOMS: atom_id res chain seq x y z
N MET A 1 0.02 -27.67 -8.17
CA MET A 1 -0.65 -28.98 -8.34
C MET A 1 -2.14 -28.87 -8.10
N GLU A 2 -2.62 -28.11 -7.10
CA GLU A 2 -4.06 -27.92 -6.82
C GLU A 2 -4.96 -27.52 -8.00
N LEU A 3 -4.55 -26.56 -8.84
CA LEU A 3 -5.33 -26.17 -10.02
C LEU A 3 -5.45 -27.28 -11.08
N ARG A 4 -4.46 -28.17 -11.16
CA ARG A 4 -4.51 -29.34 -12.05
C ARG A 4 -5.48 -30.40 -11.54
N HIS A 5 -5.75 -30.40 -10.24
CA HIS A 5 -6.72 -31.28 -9.58
C HIS A 5 -8.09 -30.63 -9.36
N GLN A 6 -8.34 -29.46 -9.96
CA GLN A 6 -9.57 -28.67 -9.78
C GLN A 6 -9.90 -28.35 -8.31
N ASN A 7 -8.91 -28.39 -7.42
CA ASN A 7 -9.09 -28.08 -6.01
C ASN A 7 -8.98 -26.57 -5.78
N PHE A 8 -10.01 -25.84 -6.22
CA PHE A 8 -10.06 -24.38 -6.18
C PHE A 8 -10.05 -23.81 -4.76
N LYS A 9 -10.72 -24.48 -3.81
CA LYS A 9 -10.72 -24.07 -2.39
C LYS A 9 -9.35 -24.20 -1.76
N GLY A 10 -8.66 -25.33 -2.00
CA GLY A 10 -7.29 -25.54 -1.52
C GLY A 10 -6.30 -24.54 -2.13
N ALA A 11 -6.48 -24.17 -3.40
CA ALA A 11 -5.68 -23.14 -4.04
C ALA A 11 -5.85 -21.76 -3.38
N LEU A 12 -7.10 -21.33 -3.09
CA LEU A 12 -7.36 -20.07 -2.41
C LEU A 12 -6.80 -20.05 -0.97
N GLU A 13 -6.96 -21.14 -0.22
CA GLU A 13 -6.41 -21.23 1.14
C GLU A 13 -4.87 -21.19 1.12
N LEU A 14 -4.24 -21.86 0.15
CA LEU A 14 -2.79 -21.82 -0.02
C LEU A 14 -2.31 -20.40 -0.34
N MET A 15 -2.99 -19.69 -1.22
CA MET A 15 -2.67 -18.30 -1.55
C MET A 15 -2.82 -17.40 -0.34
N ARG A 16 -3.94 -17.49 0.39
CA ARG A 16 -4.17 -16.73 1.64
C ARG A 16 -3.08 -16.99 2.68
N ARG A 17 -2.61 -18.24 2.81
CA ARG A 17 -1.50 -18.57 3.72
C ARG A 17 -0.17 -18.01 3.24
N ALA A 18 0.08 -18.02 1.93
CA ALA A 18 1.32 -17.52 1.35
C ALA A 18 1.41 -15.98 1.36
N THR A 19 0.27 -15.29 1.29
CA THR A 19 0.15 -13.82 1.35
C THR A 19 -0.19 -13.29 2.74
N ALA A 20 -0.24 -14.15 3.76
CA ALA A 20 -0.49 -13.75 5.13
C ALA A 20 0.60 -12.77 5.61
N GLU A 21 0.17 -11.71 6.31
CA GLU A 21 1.09 -10.75 6.87
C GLU A 21 2.08 -11.46 7.83
N PRO A 22 3.41 -11.28 7.65
CA PRO A 22 4.38 -11.89 8.54
C PRO A 22 4.14 -11.45 9.99
N SER A 23 4.03 -12.41 10.90
CA SER A 23 3.85 -12.16 12.33
C SER A 23 4.91 -11.17 12.86
N VAL A 24 4.54 -10.40 13.88
CA VAL A 24 5.43 -9.43 14.55
C VAL A 24 6.74 -10.09 14.97
N GLU A 25 6.71 -11.35 15.37
CA GLU A 25 7.89 -12.11 15.76
C GLU A 25 8.82 -12.39 14.57
N VAL A 26 8.25 -12.69 13.39
CA VAL A 26 9.01 -12.88 12.15
C VAL A 26 9.69 -11.58 11.73
N LYS A 27 8.98 -10.43 11.86
CA LYS A 27 9.55 -9.11 11.60
C LYS A 27 10.69 -8.76 12.58
N ARG A 28 10.57 -9.12 13.86
CA ARG A 28 11.64 -8.91 14.86
C ARG A 28 12.86 -9.78 14.58
N ARG A 29 12.69 -11.06 14.21
CA ARG A 29 13.81 -11.95 13.85
C ARG A 29 14.57 -11.45 12.64
N VAL A 30 13.89 -10.90 11.63
CA VAL A 30 14.57 -10.28 10.47
C VAL A 30 15.42 -9.08 10.89
N ALA A 31 14.90 -8.25 11.80
CA ALA A 31 15.65 -7.10 12.32
C ALA A 31 16.87 -7.52 13.17
N ALA A 32 16.82 -8.69 13.81
CA ALA A 32 17.89 -9.20 14.67
C ALA A 32 18.96 -10.01 13.92
N ASP A 33 18.54 -10.94 13.05
CA ASP A 33 19.43 -11.93 12.43
C ASP A 33 19.85 -11.54 11.00
N GLY A 34 19.22 -10.53 10.40
CA GLY A 34 19.46 -10.08 9.01
C GLY A 34 19.06 -11.10 7.92
N ILE A 35 18.76 -12.34 8.29
CA ILE A 35 18.27 -13.38 7.39
C ILE A 35 16.79 -13.19 7.17
N GLU A 36 16.41 -12.81 5.95
CA GLU A 36 15.01 -12.65 5.57
C GLU A 36 14.35 -14.01 5.26
N PRO A 37 13.33 -14.42 6.03
CA PRO A 37 12.59 -15.65 5.78
C PRO A 37 11.86 -15.61 4.43
N VAL A 38 11.74 -16.78 3.79
CA VAL A 38 11.10 -16.92 2.47
C VAL A 38 9.67 -16.40 2.47
N GLN A 39 8.96 -16.47 3.60
CA GLN A 39 7.62 -15.94 3.81
C GLN A 39 7.53 -14.44 3.52
N ILE A 40 8.56 -13.67 3.88
CA ILE A 40 8.56 -12.23 3.63
C ILE A 40 8.83 -11.95 2.15
N LYS A 41 9.73 -12.72 1.53
CA LYS A 41 9.98 -12.63 0.08
C LYS A 41 8.72 -12.95 -0.72
N LEU A 42 7.93 -13.94 -0.28
CA LEU A 42 6.64 -14.29 -0.86
C LEU A 42 5.61 -13.18 -0.66
N TYR A 43 5.49 -12.66 0.57
CA TYR A 43 4.58 -11.56 0.89
C TYR A 43 4.89 -10.28 0.11
N ARG A 44 6.15 -9.98 -0.20
CA ARG A 44 6.53 -8.83 -1.04
C ARG A 44 6.40 -9.09 -2.54
N SER A 45 6.19 -10.35 -2.96
CA SER A 45 6.20 -10.71 -4.38
C SER A 45 4.91 -10.28 -5.07
N LEU A 46 4.99 -9.24 -5.90
CA LEU A 46 3.86 -8.76 -6.69
C LEU A 46 3.25 -9.85 -7.59
N LYS A 47 4.08 -10.74 -8.16
CA LYS A 47 3.62 -11.83 -9.03
C LYS A 47 2.68 -12.81 -8.30
N LEU A 48 2.92 -13.00 -7.00
CA LEU A 48 2.07 -13.86 -6.18
C LEU A 48 0.73 -13.17 -5.89
N TRP A 49 0.78 -11.88 -5.59
CA TRP A 49 -0.42 -11.07 -5.36
C TRP A 49 -1.29 -10.91 -6.60
N THR A 50 -0.71 -10.67 -7.78
CA THR A 50 -1.48 -10.61 -9.03
C THR A 50 -2.14 -11.95 -9.32
N PHE A 51 -1.42 -13.05 -9.12
CA PHE A 51 -1.99 -14.38 -9.23
C PHE A 51 -3.12 -14.62 -8.21
N TYR A 52 -2.99 -14.11 -6.99
CA TYR A 52 -4.05 -14.20 -5.98
C TYR A 52 -5.31 -13.44 -6.40
N VAL A 53 -5.16 -12.23 -6.93
CA VAL A 53 -6.27 -11.43 -7.48
C VAL A 53 -6.98 -12.17 -8.60
N TYR A 54 -6.24 -12.70 -9.58
CA TYR A 54 -6.86 -13.44 -10.68
C TYR A 54 -7.65 -14.67 -10.20
N LEU A 55 -7.18 -15.34 -9.15
CA LEU A 55 -7.91 -16.45 -8.54
C LEU A 55 -9.16 -15.99 -7.79
N GLU A 56 -9.10 -14.88 -7.05
CA GLU A 56 -10.25 -14.32 -6.33
C GLU A 56 -11.29 -13.72 -7.29
N GLU A 57 -10.88 -13.10 -8.39
CA GLU A 57 -11.82 -12.62 -9.42
C GLU A 57 -12.55 -13.76 -10.13
N SER A 58 -11.88 -14.90 -10.33
CA SER A 58 -12.48 -16.05 -11.02
C SER A 58 -13.27 -17.00 -10.10
N LEU A 59 -12.93 -17.08 -8.81
CA LEU A 59 -13.46 -18.09 -7.89
C LEU A 59 -14.02 -17.52 -6.58
N GLY A 60 -13.69 -16.27 -6.26
CA GLY A 60 -14.02 -15.60 -5.00
C GLY A 60 -15.34 -14.85 -5.04
N ASN A 61 -15.57 -14.07 -3.98
CA ASN A 61 -16.71 -13.16 -3.87
C ASN A 61 -16.21 -11.71 -3.92
N LEU A 62 -17.09 -10.77 -4.25
CA LEU A 62 -16.70 -9.37 -4.41
C LEU A 62 -15.98 -8.83 -3.16
N GLU A 63 -16.44 -9.18 -1.96
CA GLU A 63 -15.83 -8.73 -0.72
C GLU A 63 -14.41 -9.26 -0.53
N SER A 64 -14.16 -10.56 -0.80
CA SER A 64 -12.83 -11.16 -0.73
C SER A 64 -11.89 -10.52 -1.75
N THR A 65 -12.35 -10.36 -2.98
CA THR A 65 -11.59 -9.71 -4.05
C THR A 65 -11.22 -8.27 -3.67
N ARG A 66 -12.15 -7.49 -3.12
CA ARG A 66 -11.89 -6.12 -2.65
C ARG A 66 -10.84 -6.07 -1.54
N ILE A 67 -10.85 -7.02 -0.61
CA ILE A 67 -9.86 -7.09 0.47
C ILE A 67 -8.46 -7.33 -0.11
N VAL A 68 -8.33 -8.26 -1.06
CA VAL A 68 -7.04 -8.56 -1.69
C VAL A 68 -6.51 -7.36 -2.48
N TYR A 69 -7.36 -6.67 -3.24
CA TYR A 69 -6.97 -5.44 -3.92
C TYR A 69 -6.49 -4.36 -2.95
N LYS A 70 -7.23 -4.12 -1.86
CA LYS A 70 -6.81 -3.17 -0.81
C LYS A 70 -5.43 -3.52 -0.23
N GLN A 71 -5.17 -4.80 0.03
CA GLN A 71 -3.86 -5.26 0.52
C GLN A 71 -2.73 -4.96 -0.48
N ILE A 72 -2.97 -5.13 -1.78
CA ILE A 72 -1.96 -4.83 -2.81
C ILE A 72 -1.69 -3.33 -2.91
N LEU A 73 -2.74 -2.50 -2.84
CA LEU A 73 -2.62 -1.05 -2.76
C LEU A 73 -1.85 -0.62 -1.51
N ASP A 74 -2.03 -1.32 -0.39
CA ASP A 74 -1.33 -1.07 0.86
C ASP A 74 0.17 -1.40 0.79
N LEU A 75 0.57 -2.35 -0.06
CA LEU A 75 1.96 -2.78 -0.25
C LEU A 75 2.84 -1.84 -1.08
N ARG A 76 2.28 -0.79 -1.70
CA ARG A 76 2.98 0.12 -2.64
C ARG A 76 3.58 -0.57 -3.88
N THR A 77 3.23 -1.83 -4.13
CA THR A 77 3.67 -2.58 -5.32
C THR A 77 2.61 -2.64 -6.41
N ALA A 78 1.46 -1.98 -6.20
CA ALA A 78 0.40 -1.94 -7.19
C ALA A 78 0.88 -1.21 -8.45
N THR A 79 0.93 -1.93 -9.57
CA THR A 79 1.11 -1.28 -10.87
C THR A 79 -0.15 -0.47 -11.21
N PRO A 80 -0.04 0.62 -12.00
CA PRO A 80 -1.20 1.39 -12.47
C PRO A 80 -2.31 0.51 -13.07
N GLN A 81 -1.94 -0.57 -13.76
CA GLN A 81 -2.88 -1.54 -14.30
C GLN A 81 -3.73 -2.25 -13.22
N ILE A 82 -3.17 -2.57 -12.06
CA ILE A 82 -3.91 -3.20 -10.94
C ILE A 82 -4.89 -2.20 -10.32
N ILE A 83 -4.49 -0.94 -10.21
CA ILE A 83 -5.37 0.14 -9.72
C ILE A 83 -6.56 0.31 -10.67
N LEU A 84 -6.31 0.33 -11.99
CA LEU A 84 -7.37 0.39 -12.99
C LEU A 84 -8.30 -0.82 -12.93
N ASN A 85 -7.75 -2.03 -12.84
CA ASN A 85 -8.56 -3.25 -12.72
C ASN A 85 -9.47 -3.20 -11.47
N TYR A 86 -8.96 -2.71 -10.34
CA TYR A 86 -9.75 -2.52 -9.13
C TYR A 86 -10.87 -1.48 -9.31
N ALA A 87 -10.56 -0.36 -9.98
CA ALA A 87 -11.55 0.68 -10.27
C ALA A 87 -12.66 0.15 -11.20
N PHE A 88 -12.29 -0.59 -12.26
CA PHE A 88 -13.25 -1.23 -13.17
C PHE A 88 -14.14 -2.24 -12.44
N LEU A 89 -13.56 -3.09 -11.59
CA LEU A 89 -14.33 -4.04 -10.78
C LEU A 89 -15.37 -3.31 -9.90
N LEU A 90 -14.97 -2.23 -9.23
CA LEU A 90 -15.89 -1.44 -8.41
C LEU A 90 -16.98 -0.77 -9.25
N GLU A 91 -16.65 -0.29 -10.44
CA GLU A 91 -17.60 0.33 -11.38
C GLU A 91 -18.64 -0.67 -11.88
N GLU A 92 -18.23 -1.88 -12.28
CA GLU A 92 -19.14 -2.96 -12.70
C GLU A 92 -20.16 -3.32 -11.62
N HIS A 93 -19.74 -3.25 -10.36
CA HIS A 93 -20.59 -3.50 -9.20
C HIS A 93 -21.33 -2.25 -8.68
N LYS A 94 -21.31 -1.14 -9.43
CA LYS A 94 -21.98 0.15 -9.13
C LYS A 94 -21.45 0.90 -7.90
N TYR A 95 -20.23 0.60 -7.46
CA TYR A 95 -19.52 1.34 -6.41
C TYR A 95 -18.70 2.49 -7.01
N PHE A 96 -19.37 3.39 -7.75
CA PHE A 96 -18.73 4.48 -8.49
C PHE A 96 -17.91 5.43 -7.61
N GLU A 97 -18.41 5.76 -6.42
CA GLU A 97 -17.67 6.62 -5.48
C GLU A 97 -16.38 5.97 -5.00
N ASP A 98 -16.41 4.68 -4.67
CA ASP A 98 -15.23 3.96 -4.17
C ASP A 98 -14.19 3.80 -5.29
N ALA A 99 -14.64 3.57 -6.53
CA ALA A 99 -13.77 3.50 -7.71
C ALA A 99 -13.05 4.84 -7.94
N PHE A 100 -13.80 5.94 -7.89
CA PHE A 100 -13.26 7.28 -8.07
C PHE A 100 -12.28 7.66 -6.95
N LYS A 101 -12.64 7.38 -5.68
CA LYS A 101 -11.76 7.61 -4.52
C LYS A 101 -10.46 6.82 -4.63
N ALA A 102 -10.50 5.57 -5.11
CA ALA A 102 -9.29 4.77 -5.31
C ALA A 102 -8.36 5.39 -6.36
N TYR A 103 -8.92 5.87 -7.47
CA TYR A 103 -8.16 6.53 -8.53
C TYR A 103 -7.60 7.90 -8.09
N GLU A 104 -8.43 8.77 -7.53
CA GLU A 104 -8.00 10.10 -7.06
C GLU A 104 -6.91 10.01 -5.99
N ARG A 105 -7.03 9.06 -5.08
CA ARG A 105 -6.04 8.87 -4.00
C ARG A 105 -4.67 8.52 -4.55
N GLU A 106 -4.58 7.55 -5.45
CA GLU A 106 -3.30 7.18 -6.07
C GLU A 106 -2.75 8.31 -6.94
N ARG A 107 -3.63 9.00 -7.68
CA ARG A 107 -3.21 10.16 -8.48
C ARG A 107 -2.70 11.31 -7.63
N ALA A 108 -3.37 11.62 -6.52
CA ALA A 108 -2.95 12.64 -5.57
C ALA A 108 -1.58 12.29 -4.97
N ARG A 109 -1.33 11.02 -4.61
CA ARG A 109 -0.01 10.58 -4.15
C ARG A 109 1.07 10.83 -5.19
N GLU A 110 0.87 10.40 -6.43
CA GLU A 110 1.85 10.61 -7.51
C GLU A 110 2.19 12.10 -7.67
N LEU A 111 1.16 12.97 -7.64
CA LEU A 111 1.34 14.41 -7.74
C LEU A 111 2.10 14.98 -6.54
N PHE A 112 1.81 14.53 -5.32
CA PHE A 112 2.54 14.97 -4.12
C PHE A 112 3.97 14.46 -4.11
N GLU A 113 4.23 13.20 -4.47
CA GLU A 113 5.58 12.64 -4.58
C GLU A 113 6.43 13.45 -5.58
N HIS A 114 5.88 13.73 -6.76
CA HIS A 114 6.56 14.58 -7.75
C HIS A 114 6.74 16.04 -7.28
N ALA A 115 5.73 16.60 -6.60
CA ALA A 115 5.80 17.97 -6.10
C ALA A 115 6.86 18.15 -5.02
N VAL A 116 7.00 17.20 -4.08
CA VAL A 116 8.03 17.29 -3.03
C VAL A 116 9.44 17.05 -3.56
N GLU A 117 9.59 16.33 -4.68
CA GLU A 117 10.89 16.13 -5.35
C GLU A 117 11.35 17.38 -6.11
N THR A 118 10.41 18.14 -6.68
CA THR A 118 10.71 19.30 -7.54
C THR A 118 10.64 20.64 -6.80
N ALA A 119 10.02 20.67 -5.63
CA ALA A 119 9.84 21.90 -4.86
C ALA A 119 11.16 22.40 -4.25
N PRO A 120 11.36 23.73 -4.21
CA PRO A 120 12.48 24.34 -3.51
C PRO A 120 12.29 24.22 -1.98
N ALA A 121 13.41 24.26 -1.24
CA ALA A 121 13.45 23.94 0.20
C ALA A 121 12.59 24.87 1.08
N ASP A 122 12.31 26.09 0.63
CA ASP A 122 11.47 27.10 1.28
C ASP A 122 9.97 26.82 1.16
N ALA A 123 9.53 26.17 0.08
CA ALA A 123 8.12 25.86 -0.17
C ALA A 123 7.75 24.39 0.14
N VAL A 124 8.72 23.56 0.50
CA VAL A 124 8.52 22.11 0.63
C VAL A 124 7.72 21.71 1.89
N LYS A 125 7.80 22.50 2.97
CA LYS A 125 7.12 22.21 4.24
C LYS A 125 5.59 22.12 4.12
N PRO A 126 4.86 23.12 3.57
CA PRO A 126 3.41 23.03 3.45
C PRO A 126 2.98 21.86 2.54
N LEU A 127 3.76 21.52 1.52
CA LEU A 127 3.50 20.37 0.66
C LEU A 127 3.59 19.05 1.44
N TYR A 128 4.64 18.87 2.26
CA TYR A 128 4.76 17.70 3.11
C TYR A 128 3.65 17.58 4.16
N LEU A 129 3.21 18.70 4.74
CA LEU A 129 2.10 18.70 5.71
C LEU A 129 0.77 18.31 5.04
N GLN A 130 0.49 18.83 3.84
CA GLN A 130 -0.69 18.44 3.08
C GLN A 130 -0.62 16.97 2.63
N TYR A 131 0.55 16.50 2.22
CA TYR A 131 0.75 15.11 1.85
C TYR A 131 0.60 14.17 3.04
N ALA A 132 1.15 14.53 4.21
CA ALA A 132 0.99 13.74 5.42
C ALA A 132 -0.47 13.65 5.84
N LYS A 133 -1.21 14.76 5.79
CA LYS A 133 -2.65 14.79 6.08
C LYS A 133 -3.46 13.91 5.14
N LEU A 134 -3.17 13.93 3.84
CA LEU A 134 -3.78 13.00 2.87
C LEU A 134 -3.53 11.53 3.28
N GLU A 135 -2.32 11.21 3.74
CA GLU A 135 -1.97 9.86 4.23
C GLU A 135 -2.54 9.55 5.62
N GLU A 136 -2.95 10.53 6.42
CA GLU A 136 -3.69 10.29 7.67
C GLU A 136 -5.18 10.04 7.40
N ASP A 137 -5.78 10.86 6.55
CA ASP A 137 -7.21 10.80 6.22
C ASP A 137 -7.55 9.55 5.42
N TYR A 138 -6.66 9.15 4.51
CA TYR A 138 -6.89 8.04 3.58
C TYR A 138 -5.85 6.93 3.68
N GLY A 139 -4.65 7.20 4.19
CA GLY A 139 -3.54 6.25 4.29
C GLY A 139 -3.52 5.42 5.57
N LEU A 140 -2.49 4.58 5.69
CA LEU A 140 -2.18 3.90 6.94
C LEU A 140 -1.34 4.86 7.80
N ALA A 141 -1.50 4.86 9.12
CA ALA A 141 -0.70 5.69 10.03
C ALA A 141 0.82 5.56 9.80
N LYS A 142 1.29 4.37 9.43
CA LYS A 142 2.70 4.12 9.07
C LYS A 142 3.18 4.94 7.85
N ARG A 143 2.28 5.26 6.92
CA ARG A 143 2.56 6.07 5.74
C ARG A 143 2.69 7.53 6.11
N ALA A 144 1.74 8.08 6.88
CA ALA A 144 1.84 9.42 7.43
C ALA A 144 3.17 9.62 8.18
N MET A 145 3.54 8.69 9.06
CA MET A 145 4.84 8.72 9.77
C MET A 145 6.04 8.76 8.81
N LYS A 146 6.02 7.99 7.71
CA LYS A 146 7.09 8.01 6.71
C LYS A 146 7.18 9.37 6.02
N VAL A 147 6.04 9.97 5.69
CA VAL A 147 6.00 11.31 5.08
C VAL A 147 6.54 12.37 6.04
N TYR A 148 6.16 12.30 7.33
CA TYR A 148 6.73 13.19 8.35
C TYR A 148 8.25 13.01 8.50
N ASP A 149 8.75 11.78 8.57
CA ASP A 149 10.20 11.51 8.62
C ASP A 149 10.94 12.10 7.40
N GLN A 150 10.40 11.91 6.20
CA GLN A 150 10.94 12.51 4.97
C GLN A 150 10.93 14.05 5.04
N ALA A 151 9.85 14.63 5.56
CA ALA A 151 9.72 16.06 5.72
C ALA A 151 10.79 16.64 6.67
N THR A 152 11.09 15.96 7.80
CA THR A 152 12.13 16.41 8.74
C THR A 152 13.53 16.46 8.10
N LYS A 153 13.78 15.65 7.07
CA LYS A 153 15.04 15.60 6.33
C LYS A 153 15.12 16.65 5.23
N ALA A 154 13.99 16.94 4.58
CA ALA A 154 13.91 17.86 3.44
C ALA A 154 13.79 19.34 3.85
N VAL A 155 13.18 19.63 4.99
CA VAL A 155 12.94 21.00 5.48
C VAL A 155 14.23 21.66 5.98
N PRO A 156 14.47 22.96 5.70
CA PRO A 156 15.66 23.68 6.16
C PRO A 156 15.74 23.77 7.69
N ASN A 157 16.97 23.90 8.23
CA ASN A 157 17.25 23.77 9.66
C ASN A 157 16.46 24.74 10.56
N ASN A 158 16.09 25.91 10.04
CA ASN A 158 15.27 26.91 10.73
C ASN A 158 13.84 26.42 11.01
N GLU A 159 13.32 25.49 10.21
CA GLU A 159 11.94 25.01 10.30
C GLU A 159 11.81 23.57 10.79
N LYS A 160 12.94 22.86 10.96
CA LYS A 160 12.95 21.49 11.51
C LYS A 160 12.31 21.38 12.89
N LEU A 161 12.52 22.37 13.77
CA LEU A 161 11.94 22.37 15.11
C LEU A 161 10.42 22.24 15.08
N SER A 162 9.75 23.04 14.23
CA SER A 162 8.29 22.99 14.06
C SER A 162 7.80 21.66 13.50
N MET A 163 8.61 20.95 12.70
CA MET A 163 8.25 19.63 12.21
C MET A 163 8.38 18.56 13.30
N TYR A 164 9.37 18.68 14.19
CA TYR A 164 9.50 17.77 15.33
C TYR A 164 8.38 17.96 16.37
N GLU A 165 7.92 19.20 16.58
CA GLU A 165 6.75 19.47 17.43
C GLU A 165 5.49 18.76 16.92
N ILE A 166 5.25 18.78 15.60
CA ILE A 166 4.13 18.06 14.97
C ILE A 166 4.31 16.54 15.06
N TYR A 167 5.53 16.04 15.04
CA TYR A 167 5.82 14.60 15.10
C TYR A 167 5.61 14.00 16.52
N ILE A 168 5.66 14.83 17.56
CA ILE A 168 5.56 14.41 18.97
C ILE A 168 4.16 14.63 19.55
N ALA A 169 3.37 15.55 18.97
CA ALA A 169 1.99 15.84 19.38
C ALA A 169 1.03 14.68 19.06
#